data_AF-A0A3D2FJ13-F1
#
_entry.id   AF-A0A3D2FJ13-F1
#
_cell.length_a   1.000
_cell.length_b   1.000
_cell.length_c   1.000
_cell.angle_alpha   90.00
_cell.angle_beta   90.00
_cell.angle_gamma   90.00
#
_symmetry.space_group_name_H-M   'P 1'
#
loop_
_entity.id
_entity.type
_entity.pdbx_description
1 polymer ?
#
loop_
_entity_poly.entity_id
_entity_poly.type
_entity_poly.pdbx_seq_one_letter_code
_entity_poly.pdbx_strand_id
1 'polypeptide(L)'
;MNKTVEDPVCHMAVSGTSFATEYEGISYAFCSAQCRDRFLANPRLYTGLPGRKAAAQQGKEVIKQRRMVLSAPLDSGQAELVKRALLEMMGINEICIEGKNIEIRYDLMQVTAEQIADKLASVGSELGSGWMERLKLAFINYQEECEIGSLEVSNTKRCH
;
A
#
# COMPACT_ATOMS: atom_id res chain seq x y z
N MET A 1 19.85 7.82 -30.83
CA MET A 1 18.51 8.14 -30.29
C MET A 1 18.36 7.43 -28.96
N ASN A 2 18.41 8.14 -27.83
CA ASN A 2 18.11 7.53 -26.54
C ASN A 2 16.61 7.30 -26.47
N LYS A 3 16.19 6.04 -26.53
CA LYS A 3 14.78 5.67 -26.39
C LYS A 3 14.42 5.78 -24.91
N THR A 4 13.85 6.91 -24.55
CA THR A 4 13.29 7.14 -23.21
C THR A 4 11.92 6.48 -23.15
N VAL A 5 11.68 5.70 -22.11
CA VAL A 5 10.39 5.05 -21.82
C VAL A 5 9.89 5.57 -20.47
N GLU A 6 8.59 5.54 -20.26
CA GLU A 6 7.97 5.99 -19.01
C GLU A 6 7.95 4.83 -18.02
N ASP A 7 8.41 5.09 -16.79
CA ASP A 7 8.26 4.16 -15.67
C ASP A 7 6.76 4.02 -15.34
N PRO A 8 6.16 2.82 -15.45
CA PRO A 8 4.73 2.64 -15.28
C PRO A 8 4.25 2.84 -13.83
N VAL A 9 5.16 2.92 -12.86
CA VAL A 9 4.87 3.07 -11.43
C VAL A 9 4.87 4.54 -11.01
N CYS A 10 5.89 5.29 -11.41
CA CYS A 10 6.08 6.68 -10.98
C CYS A 10 5.93 7.71 -12.10
N HIS A 11 5.68 7.27 -13.34
CA HIS A 11 5.54 8.13 -14.53
C HIS A 11 6.80 8.94 -14.90
N MET A 12 7.96 8.58 -14.35
CA MET A 12 9.22 9.25 -14.66
C MET A 12 9.82 8.72 -15.96
N ALA A 13 10.34 9.63 -16.80
CA ALA A 13 10.99 9.28 -18.06
C ALA A 13 12.40 8.69 -17.78
N VAL A 14 12.63 7.45 -18.19
CA VAL A 14 13.86 6.70 -17.92
C VAL A 14 14.44 6.10 -19.21
N SER A 15 15.74 5.83 -19.21
CA SER A 15 16.36 5.07 -20.31
C SER A 15 15.75 3.68 -20.39
N GLY A 16 15.42 3.19 -21.58
CA GLY A 16 14.79 1.87 -21.79
C GLY A 16 15.60 0.65 -21.31
N THR A 17 16.82 0.85 -20.80
CA THR A 17 17.68 -0.19 -20.22
C THR A 17 17.79 -0.09 -18.70
N SER A 18 17.24 0.97 -18.08
CA SER A 18 17.32 1.17 -16.63
C SER A 18 16.38 0.20 -15.91
N PHE A 19 16.94 -0.66 -15.07
CA PHE A 19 16.20 -1.69 -14.31
C PHE A 19 15.24 -2.52 -15.17
N ALA A 20 15.61 -2.78 -16.43
CA ALA A 20 14.73 -3.43 -17.39
C ALA A 20 14.25 -4.81 -16.89
N THR A 21 12.95 -5.06 -16.97
CA THR A 21 12.30 -6.30 -16.54
C THR A 21 11.28 -6.72 -17.58
N GLU A 22 11.22 -8.02 -17.85
CA GLU A 22 10.21 -8.57 -18.77
C GLU A 22 9.03 -9.11 -17.97
N TYR A 23 7.82 -8.74 -18.38
CA TYR A 23 6.57 -9.28 -17.84
C TYR A 23 5.58 -9.54 -18.98
N GLU A 24 5.06 -10.77 -19.06
CA GLU A 24 4.15 -11.22 -20.13
C GLU A 24 4.68 -10.95 -21.56
N GLY A 25 6.00 -11.06 -21.75
CA GLY A 25 6.66 -10.82 -23.05
C GLY A 25 6.80 -9.35 -23.44
N ILE A 26 6.53 -8.42 -22.52
CA ILE A 26 6.72 -6.98 -22.69
C ILE A 26 7.88 -6.53 -21.77
N SER A 27 8.85 -5.81 -22.34
CA SER A 27 9.95 -5.20 -21.57
C SER A 27 9.53 -3.86 -20.98
N TYR A 28 9.64 -3.73 -19.66
CA TYR A 28 9.43 -2.51 -18.88
C TYR A 28 10.76 -2.00 -18.33
N ALA A 29 10.89 -0.69 -18.15
CA ALA A 29 12.04 -0.06 -17.49
C ALA A 29 11.56 0.79 -16.32
N PHE A 30 12.40 0.91 -15.30
CA PHE A 30 12.07 1.60 -14.05
C PHE A 30 13.17 2.58 -13.67
N CYS A 31 12.81 3.60 -12.90
CA CYS A 31 13.77 4.58 -12.41
C CYS A 31 14.65 4.07 -11.27
N SER A 32 14.14 3.08 -10.53
CA SER A 32 14.76 2.55 -9.33
C SER A 32 14.37 1.09 -9.13
N ALA A 33 15.16 0.38 -8.32
CA ALA A 33 14.81 -0.96 -7.87
C ALA A 33 13.46 -0.99 -7.14
N GLN A 34 13.15 0.05 -6.36
CA GLN A 34 11.88 0.16 -5.64
C GLN A 34 10.68 0.19 -6.58
N CYS A 35 10.74 0.94 -7.69
CA CYS A 35 9.67 0.96 -8.68
C CYS A 35 9.52 -0.41 -9.36
N ARG A 36 10.63 -1.05 -9.71
CA ARG A 36 10.61 -2.42 -10.25
C ARG A 36 9.95 -3.40 -9.29
N ASP A 37 10.34 -3.38 -8.02
CA ASP A 37 9.85 -4.35 -7.03
C ASP A 37 8.35 -4.13 -6.75
N ARG A 38 7.89 -2.87 -6.74
CA ARG A 38 6.46 -2.53 -6.65
C ARG A 38 5.66 -3.05 -7.85
N PHE A 39 6.22 -2.91 -9.05
CA PHE A 39 5.62 -3.46 -10.26
C PHE A 39 5.55 -4.98 -10.20
N LEU A 40 6.61 -5.66 -9.78
CA LEU A 40 6.65 -7.12 -9.68
C LEU A 40 5.70 -7.67 -8.60
N ALA A 41 5.47 -6.92 -7.52
CA ALA A 41 4.52 -7.29 -6.50
C ALA A 41 3.08 -7.33 -7.03
N ASN A 42 2.70 -6.38 -7.89
CA ASN A 42 1.34 -6.26 -8.43
C ASN A 42 1.32 -5.75 -9.89
N PRO A 43 1.82 -6.52 -10.86
CA PRO A 43 2.04 -6.03 -12.23
C PRO A 43 0.73 -5.64 -12.92
N ARG A 44 -0.37 -6.32 -12.59
CA ARG A 44 -1.72 -6.05 -13.12
C ARG A 44 -2.26 -4.66 -12.78
N LEU A 45 -1.73 -3.98 -11.76
CA LEU A 45 -2.09 -2.59 -11.46
C LEU A 45 -1.57 -1.62 -12.51
N TYR A 46 -0.49 -2.00 -13.18
CA TYR A 46 0.33 -1.14 -14.04
C TYR A 46 0.25 -1.51 -15.53
N THR A 47 0.08 -2.80 -15.86
CA THR A 47 0.17 -3.29 -17.25
C THR A 47 -1.14 -3.22 -18.03
N GLY A 48 -2.30 -3.20 -17.35
CA GLY A 48 -3.60 -3.25 -18.02
C GLY A 48 -3.81 -4.57 -18.77
N LEU A 49 -4.99 -4.76 -19.37
CA LEU A 49 -5.23 -5.88 -20.28
C LEU A 49 -5.29 -5.36 -21.72
N PRO A 50 -5.03 -6.18 -22.75
CA PRO A 50 -5.26 -5.77 -24.12
C PRO A 50 -6.70 -5.24 -24.29
N GLY A 51 -6.84 -3.94 -24.61
CA GLY A 51 -8.14 -3.25 -24.72
C GLY A 51 -8.69 -2.61 -23.44
N ARG A 52 -8.02 -2.71 -22.29
CA ARG A 52 -8.36 -2.02 -21.03
C ARG A 52 -7.12 -1.40 -20.38
N LYS A 53 -7.12 -0.07 -20.24
CA LYS A 53 -6.07 0.65 -19.50
C LYS A 53 -6.01 0.19 -18.05
N ALA A 54 -4.80 0.04 -17.49
CA ALA A 54 -4.60 -0.30 -16.08
C ALA A 54 -5.18 0.79 -15.14
N ALA A 55 -5.44 0.48 -13.87
CA ALA A 55 -5.89 1.48 -12.88
C ALA A 55 -4.89 2.64 -12.78
N ALA A 56 -3.59 2.33 -12.77
CA ALA A 56 -2.50 3.29 -12.81
C ALA A 56 -2.56 4.24 -14.01
N GLN A 57 -2.84 3.70 -15.19
CA GLN A 57 -2.91 4.45 -16.45
C GLN A 57 -4.18 5.31 -16.57
N GLN A 58 -5.17 5.10 -15.70
CA GLN A 58 -6.41 5.87 -15.65
C GLN A 58 -6.39 6.94 -14.55
N GLY A 59 -5.30 7.04 -13.77
CA GLY A 59 -5.25 7.91 -12.59
C GLY A 59 -6.28 7.51 -11.53
N LYS A 60 -6.66 6.23 -11.48
CA LYS A 60 -7.62 5.71 -10.51
C LYS A 60 -6.88 5.18 -9.29
N GLU A 61 -7.31 5.62 -8.11
CA GLU A 61 -6.82 5.11 -6.84
C GLU A 61 -7.18 3.62 -6.69
N VAL A 62 -6.25 2.83 -6.15
CA VAL A 62 -6.46 1.41 -5.88
C VAL A 62 -6.55 1.24 -4.37
N ILE A 63 -7.73 1.51 -3.83
CA ILE A 63 -7.96 1.46 -2.39
C ILE A 63 -8.00 -0.01 -1.93
N LYS A 64 -7.23 -0.31 -0.89
CA LYS A 64 -7.23 -1.57 -0.17
C LYS A 64 -7.68 -1.33 1.26
N GLN A 65 -8.40 -2.29 1.81
CA GLN A 65 -8.68 -2.35 3.23
C GLN A 65 -7.90 -3.52 3.84
N ARG A 66 -7.12 -3.20 4.86
CA ARG A 66 -6.33 -4.17 5.60
C ARG A 66 -6.73 -4.17 7.05
N ARG A 67 -7.08 -5.36 7.54
CA ARG A 67 -7.37 -5.60 8.95
C ARG A 67 -6.26 -6.42 9.57
N MET A 68 -5.89 -6.05 10.80
CA MET A 68 -4.92 -6.78 11.60
C MET A 68 -5.31 -6.78 13.07
N VAL A 69 -4.89 -7.82 13.79
CA VAL A 69 -5.22 -8.00 15.22
C VAL A 69 -3.94 -8.10 16.03
N LEU A 70 -3.76 -7.15 16.95
CA LEU A 70 -2.65 -7.13 17.90
C LEU A 70 -2.83 -8.17 19.01
N SER A 71 -1.73 -8.60 19.63
CA SER A 71 -1.78 -9.54 20.75
C SER A 71 -2.38 -8.93 22.04
N ALA A 72 -2.23 -7.61 22.21
CA ALA A 72 -2.75 -6.83 23.34
C ALA A 72 -3.38 -5.51 22.83
N PRO A 73 -4.36 -4.95 23.55
CA PRO A 73 -5.02 -3.74 23.11
C PRO A 73 -4.09 -2.53 23.24
N LEU A 74 -4.34 -1.51 22.43
CA LEU A 74 -3.72 -0.19 22.58
C LEU A 74 -4.55 0.66 23.53
N ASP A 75 -3.89 1.41 24.41
CA ASP A 75 -4.54 2.51 25.12
C ASP A 75 -4.80 3.70 24.17
N SER A 76 -5.56 4.68 24.64
CA SER A 76 -5.97 5.82 23.81
C SER A 76 -4.78 6.67 23.33
N GLY A 77 -3.72 6.81 24.14
CA GLY A 77 -2.52 7.55 23.75
C GLY A 77 -1.71 6.80 22.69
N GLN A 78 -1.54 5.49 22.87
CA GLN A 78 -0.88 4.62 21.89
C GLN A 78 -1.62 4.60 20.55
N ALA A 79 -2.95 4.45 20.58
CA ALA A 79 -3.78 4.45 19.38
C ALA A 79 -3.70 5.78 18.62
N GLU A 80 -3.74 6.90 19.34
CA GLU A 80 -3.62 8.23 18.74
C GLU A 80 -2.25 8.47 18.11
N LEU A 81 -1.17 8.03 18.77
CA LEU A 81 0.19 8.14 18.25
C LEU A 81 0.34 7.32 16.97
N VAL A 82 -0.11 6.06 16.96
CA VAL A 82 -0.10 5.20 15.76
C VAL A 82 -0.91 5.82 14.62
N LYS A 83 -2.12 6.33 14.90
CA LYS A 83 -2.98 6.99 13.91
C LYS A 83 -2.27 8.17 13.26
N ARG A 84 -1.71 9.09 14.06
CA ARG A 84 -1.00 10.27 13.54
C ARG A 84 0.17 9.88 12.66
N ALA A 85 1.01 8.96 13.14
CA ALA A 85 2.20 8.55 12.42
C ALA A 85 1.89 7.87 11.08
N LEU A 86 0.81 7.08 11.00
CA LEU A 86 0.39 6.46 9.75
C LEU A 86 -0.33 7.44 8.82
N LEU A 87 -1.18 8.34 9.32
CA LEU A 87 -1.89 9.34 8.50
C LEU A 87 -0.93 10.37 7.86
N GLU A 88 0.29 10.52 8.37
CA GLU A 88 1.35 11.30 7.71
C GLU A 88 1.90 10.62 6.44
N MET A 89 1.68 9.32 6.26
CA MET A 89 2.11 8.62 5.06
C MET A 89 1.19 8.95 3.90
N MET A 90 1.79 9.31 2.76
CA MET A 90 1.07 9.50 1.50
C MET A 90 0.37 8.20 1.09
N GLY A 91 -0.93 8.26 0.82
CA GLY A 91 -1.74 7.11 0.41
C GLY A 91 -2.50 6.40 1.51
N ILE A 92 -2.41 6.82 2.77
CA ILE A 92 -3.32 6.33 3.82
C ILE A 92 -4.57 7.20 3.84
N ASN A 93 -5.74 6.59 3.63
CA ASN A 93 -7.02 7.28 3.56
C ASN A 93 -7.73 7.31 4.92
N GLU A 94 -7.81 6.15 5.59
CA GLU A 94 -8.54 6.01 6.86
C GLU A 94 -7.86 4.98 7.78
N ILE A 95 -7.97 5.20 9.09
CA ILE A 95 -7.45 4.29 10.12
C ILE A 95 -8.44 4.19 11.28
N CYS A 96 -8.88 2.97 11.56
CA CYS A 96 -9.71 2.63 12.71
C CYS A 96 -8.92 1.74 13.67
N ILE A 97 -8.83 2.13 14.95
CA ILE A 97 -8.18 1.35 16.00
C ILE A 97 -9.17 1.16 17.13
N GLU A 98 -9.53 -0.10 17.39
CA GLU A 98 -10.49 -0.49 18.40
C GLU A 98 -9.96 -1.66 19.23
N GLY A 99 -9.45 -1.33 20.43
CA GLY A 99 -8.82 -2.29 21.31
C GLY A 99 -7.60 -2.93 20.65
N LYS A 100 -7.76 -4.16 20.16
CA LYS A 100 -6.71 -4.94 19.47
C LYS A 100 -6.78 -4.86 17.94
N ASN A 101 -7.89 -4.39 17.39
CA ASN A 101 -8.09 -4.35 15.95
C ASN A 101 -7.52 -3.06 15.38
N ILE A 102 -6.76 -3.18 14.31
CA ILE A 102 -6.35 -2.05 13.47
C ILE A 102 -6.89 -2.33 12.07
N GLU A 103 -7.62 -1.37 11.53
CA GLU A 103 -8.08 -1.36 10.15
C GLU A 103 -7.50 -0.14 9.44
N ILE A 104 -6.95 -0.35 8.25
CA ILE A 104 -6.27 0.67 7.46
C ILE A 104 -6.84 0.61 6.05
N ARG A 105 -7.33 1.74 5.56
CA ARG A 105 -7.69 1.92 4.15
C ARG A 105 -6.61 2.75 3.47
N TYR A 106 -6.02 2.23 2.40
CA TYR A 106 -4.89 2.85 1.73
C TYR A 106 -4.87 2.63 0.22
N ASP A 107 -4.34 3.60 -0.51
CA ASP A 107 -4.04 3.49 -1.92
C ASP A 107 -2.76 2.68 -2.15
N LEU A 108 -2.94 1.46 -2.68
CA LEU A 108 -1.86 0.55 -3.03
C LEU A 108 -0.90 1.12 -4.08
N MET A 109 -1.31 2.18 -4.79
CA MET A 109 -0.46 2.92 -5.73
C MET A 109 0.47 3.93 -5.05
N GLN A 110 0.17 4.37 -3.83
CA GLN A 110 0.97 5.36 -3.10
C GLN A 110 1.79 4.73 -1.99
N VAL A 111 1.23 3.76 -1.24
CA VAL A 111 1.91 3.09 -0.13
C VAL A 111 1.82 1.55 -0.22
N THR A 112 2.86 0.85 0.21
CA THR A 112 2.89 -0.62 0.29
C THR A 112 2.59 -1.12 1.70
N ALA A 113 2.12 -2.36 1.77
CA ALA A 113 1.98 -3.13 3.00
C ALA A 113 3.24 -3.13 3.88
N GLU A 114 4.40 -3.27 3.26
CA GLU A 114 5.71 -3.30 3.92
C GLU A 114 6.07 -1.93 4.50
N GLN A 115 5.81 -0.84 3.76
CA GLN A 115 6.03 0.52 4.28
C GLN A 115 5.14 0.82 5.49
N ILE A 116 3.88 0.37 5.47
CA ILE A 116 2.99 0.49 6.64
C ILE A 116 3.55 -0.31 7.81
N ALA A 117 4.06 -1.51 7.55
CA ALA A 117 4.66 -2.36 8.56
C ALA A 117 5.90 -1.73 9.21
N ASP A 118 6.79 -1.19 8.40
CA ASP A 118 8.01 -0.52 8.85
C ASP A 118 7.68 0.73 9.66
N LYS A 119 6.69 1.51 9.24
CA LYS A 119 6.24 2.68 10.00
C LYS A 119 5.65 2.27 11.35
N LEU A 120 4.83 1.22 11.39
CA LEU A 120 4.31 0.66 12.63
C LEU A 120 5.44 0.17 13.55
N ALA A 121 6.43 -0.55 13.02
CA ALA A 121 7.59 -1.01 13.78
C ALA A 121 8.42 0.16 14.34
N SER A 122 8.65 1.20 13.52
CA SER A 122 9.35 2.42 13.92
C SER A 122 8.62 3.14 15.07
N VAL A 123 7.31 3.35 14.92
CA VAL A 123 6.48 4.01 15.95
C VAL A 123 6.56 3.27 17.28
N GLY A 124 6.43 1.96 17.26
CA GLY A 124 6.37 1.24 18.52
C GLY A 124 7.71 1.00 19.21
N SER A 125 8.82 1.38 18.58
CA SER A 125 10.09 1.56 19.31
C SER A 125 9.97 2.64 20.40
N GLU A 126 9.06 3.60 20.23
CA GLU A 126 8.74 4.65 21.22
C GLU A 126 7.69 4.18 22.24
N LEU A 127 6.94 3.11 21.94
CA LEU A 127 5.85 2.57 22.78
C LEU A 127 6.32 1.52 23.81
N GLY A 128 7.58 1.10 23.74
CA GLY A 128 8.24 0.23 24.72
C GLY A 128 8.41 -1.24 24.32
N SER A 129 9.06 -2.01 25.19
CA SER A 129 9.64 -3.35 24.92
C SER A 129 8.67 -4.46 24.50
N GLY A 130 7.35 -4.23 24.59
CA GLY A 130 6.33 -5.20 24.19
C GLY A 130 5.77 -5.02 22.77
N TRP A 131 6.15 -3.96 22.06
CA TRP A 131 5.51 -3.62 20.78
C TRP A 131 5.74 -4.63 19.67
N MET A 132 7.00 -5.03 19.43
CA MET A 132 7.34 -5.92 18.33
C MET A 132 6.62 -7.28 18.45
N GLU A 133 6.43 -7.77 19.67
CA GLU A 133 5.71 -9.01 19.92
C GLU A 133 4.19 -8.87 19.68
N ARG A 134 3.63 -7.66 19.94
CA ARG A 134 2.23 -7.35 19.59
C ARG A 134 2.02 -7.26 18.08
N LEU A 135 3.00 -6.74 17.36
CA LEU A 135 2.95 -6.51 15.91
C LEU A 135 3.16 -7.80 15.10
N LYS A 136 4.07 -8.69 15.53
CA LYS A 136 4.34 -9.98 14.83
C LYS A 136 3.08 -10.79 14.58
N LEU A 137 2.21 -10.91 15.59
CA LEU A 137 0.96 -11.68 15.49
C LEU A 137 -0.06 -11.03 14.55
N ALA A 138 -0.01 -9.70 14.42
CA ALA A 138 -0.87 -8.94 13.52
C ALA A 138 -0.51 -9.20 12.05
N PHE A 139 0.77 -9.45 11.73
CA PHE A 139 1.19 -9.85 10.38
C PHE A 139 0.87 -11.31 10.04
N ILE A 140 0.78 -12.18 11.06
CA ILE A 140 0.43 -13.59 10.85
C ILE A 140 -1.07 -13.76 10.57
N ASN A 141 -1.93 -12.98 11.24
CA ASN A 141 -3.40 -13.02 11.06
C ASN A 141 -3.86 -12.04 9.96
N TYR A 142 -3.26 -12.16 8.78
CA TYR A 142 -3.47 -11.26 7.65
C TYR A 142 -4.76 -11.55 6.89
N GLN A 143 -5.64 -10.56 6.80
CA GLN A 143 -6.76 -10.55 5.85
C GLN A 143 -6.73 -9.23 5.07
N GLU A 144 -6.41 -9.33 3.78
CA GLU A 144 -6.51 -8.22 2.83
C GLU A 144 -7.74 -8.43 1.96
N GLU A 145 -8.70 -7.52 2.12
CA GLU A 145 -9.88 -7.47 1.28
C GLU A 145 -9.59 -6.49 0.14
N CYS A 146 -9.57 -7.01 -1.08
CA CYS A 146 -9.51 -6.19 -2.26
C CYS A 146 -10.90 -5.64 -2.55
N GLU A 147 -11.17 -4.39 -2.18
CA GLU A 147 -12.19 -3.61 -2.88
C GLU A 147 -11.66 -3.39 -4.31
N ILE A 148 -12.03 -4.26 -5.24
CA ILE A 148 -11.86 -3.96 -6.65
C ILE A 148 -12.74 -2.74 -6.88
N GLY A 149 -12.13 -1.57 -7.07
CA GLY A 149 -12.80 -0.34 -7.48
C GLY A 149 -13.45 -0.47 -8.86
N SER A 150 -14.47 -1.32 -8.95
CA SER A 150 -15.44 -1.32 -10.02
C SER A 150 -16.51 -0.35 -9.58
N LEU A 151 -16.45 0.88 -10.07
CA LEU A 151 -17.61 1.75 -10.34
C LEU A 151 -18.89 1.45 -9.55
N GLU A 152 -18.81 1.44 -8.22
CA GLU A 152 -19.98 1.33 -7.36
C GLU A 152 -19.89 2.48 -6.38
N VAL A 153 -20.50 3.59 -6.79
CA VAL A 153 -21.12 4.52 -5.85
C VAL A 153 -22.18 3.72 -5.10
N SER A 154 -21.76 3.02 -4.06
CA SER A 154 -22.64 2.29 -3.15
C SER A 154 -22.48 2.90 -1.77
N ASN A 155 -23.39 3.84 -1.52
CA ASN A 155 -23.79 4.44 -0.26
C ASN A 155 -23.70 3.49 0.95
N THR A 156 -23.59 4.10 2.14
CA THR A 156 -23.65 3.56 3.53
C THR A 156 -22.29 3.33 4.21
N LYS A 157 -22.00 3.79 5.43
CA LYS A 157 -22.77 4.51 6.46
C LYS A 157 -21.82 5.31 7.36
N ARG A 158 -22.31 6.49 7.73
CA ARG A 158 -21.86 7.42 8.78
C ARG A 158 -21.61 6.67 10.11
N CYS A 159 -20.43 6.81 10.71
CA CYS A 159 -20.26 6.52 12.13
C CYS A 159 -20.99 7.62 12.93
N HIS A 160 -21.93 7.20 13.75
CA HIS A 160 -22.69 8.02 14.70
C HIS A 160 -22.27 7.63 16.12
#